data_AF-A0A1B6Z9Q5-F1
#
_entry.id   AF-A0A1B6Z9Q5-F1
#
_cell.length_a   1.000
_cell.length_b   1.000
_cell.length_c   1.000
_cell.angle_alpha   90.00
_cell.angle_beta   90.00
_cell.angle_gamma   90.00
#
_symmetry.space_group_name_H-M   'P 1'
#
loop_
_entity.id
_entity.type
_entity.pdbx_description
1 polymer ?
#
loop_
_entity_poly.entity_id
_entity_poly.type
_entity_poly.pdbx_seq_one_letter_code
_entity_poly.pdbx_strand_id
1 'polypeptide(L)'
;MHMNKIANAALVATALMLTSCGSGTASNISSGEDGEVTWPSDIVSETGAISFPQDFLKWQTLGAWSTADENGKANGMHQVYISPRSVNAYLESGTFPDGTVLVKEVRGAETAALSTGAASYATDKGVWFVMIKDVNKRFPDNSLWGDGWGWALFEAKDPTKQVATDYKQDCLSCHVPAEATDWIYIEAYPVLWKDGKPPIPTWLTQIKASMDEKANEEISASAEEPVAFAVCKTCHSIETGKNGIGPSLAGIVGRNSGTVSGYSYSPALKSANIVWTEENLDSHITKPSSVVPGNKMESLFPGGVAKPSDRRAIIDYLKTT
;
A
#
# COMPACT_ATOMS: atom_id res chain seq x y z
N MET A 1 78.04 40.90 -38.76
CA MET A 1 77.19 39.95 -39.51
C MET A 1 76.95 38.76 -38.60
N HIS A 2 75.68 38.36 -38.40
CA HIS A 2 75.17 37.24 -37.58
C HIS A 2 75.25 37.44 -36.05
N MET A 3 74.20 37.93 -35.38
CA MET A 3 72.97 37.23 -34.93
C MET A 3 73.23 36.05 -33.99
N ASN A 4 72.89 36.19 -32.70
CA ASN A 4 71.82 35.38 -32.12
C ASN A 4 71.24 35.98 -30.82
N LYS A 5 69.91 35.92 -30.74
CA LYS A 5 69.05 36.39 -29.64
C LYS A 5 68.99 35.33 -28.53
N ILE A 6 68.95 35.74 -27.26
CA ILE A 6 68.19 35.06 -26.21
C ILE A 6 67.53 36.12 -25.33
N ALA A 7 66.24 35.92 -25.05
CA ALA A 7 65.33 36.81 -24.37
C ALA A 7 65.11 36.41 -22.89
N ASN A 8 64.68 37.42 -22.12
CA ASN A 8 63.79 37.42 -20.95
C ASN A 8 64.21 36.76 -19.63
N ALA A 9 64.25 37.58 -18.57
CA ALA A 9 63.39 37.39 -17.39
C ALA A 9 63.27 38.72 -16.62
N ALA A 10 62.10 39.37 -16.69
CA ALA A 10 61.71 40.42 -15.76
C ALA A 10 60.51 39.92 -14.95
N LEU A 11 60.69 39.88 -13.63
CA LEU A 11 59.68 39.56 -12.63
C LEU A 11 58.52 40.56 -12.73
N VAL A 12 57.29 40.08 -12.85
CA VAL A 12 56.08 40.87 -12.56
C VAL A 12 55.32 40.15 -11.45
N ALA A 13 55.26 40.80 -10.30
CA ALA A 13 54.44 40.39 -9.17
C ALA A 13 52.96 40.70 -9.47
N THR A 14 52.11 39.67 -9.43
CA THR A 14 50.65 39.84 -9.54
C THR A 14 50.05 39.95 -8.15
N ALA A 15 49.43 41.09 -7.86
CA ALA A 15 48.61 41.29 -6.66
C ALA A 15 47.29 40.51 -6.80
N LEU A 16 47.00 39.62 -5.85
CA LEU A 16 45.68 39.00 -5.70
C LEU A 16 44.70 40.04 -5.13
N MET A 17 43.71 40.45 -5.92
CA MET A 17 42.49 41.08 -5.40
C MET A 17 41.57 39.96 -4.89
N LEU A 18 41.40 39.89 -3.56
CA LEU A 18 40.38 39.09 -2.91
C LEU A 18 39.02 39.77 -3.13
N THR A 19 38.24 39.28 -4.10
CA THR A 19 36.81 39.56 -4.20
C THR A 19 36.09 38.83 -3.07
N SER A 20 35.60 39.58 -2.07
CA SER A 20 34.67 39.04 -1.08
C SER A 20 33.33 38.74 -1.76
N CYS A 21 33.09 37.47 -2.11
CA CYS A 21 31.72 37.02 -2.33
C CYS A 21 30.98 37.14 -1.01
N GLY A 22 30.03 38.08 -0.96
CA GLY A 22 29.05 38.17 0.11
C GLY A 22 28.32 36.84 0.22
N SER A 23 28.56 36.15 1.33
CA SER A 23 27.80 34.99 1.74
C SER A 23 26.40 35.49 2.10
N GLY A 24 25.49 35.46 1.14
CA GLY A 24 24.07 35.49 1.45
C GLY A 24 23.83 34.35 2.45
N THR A 25 23.31 34.70 3.62
CA THR A 25 22.94 33.73 4.65
C THR A 25 21.91 32.80 4.05
N ALA A 26 22.37 31.63 3.61
CA ALA A 26 21.53 30.46 3.53
C ALA A 26 20.85 30.35 4.89
N SER A 27 19.52 30.46 4.91
CA SER A 27 18.76 30.19 6.12
C SER A 27 19.15 28.79 6.55
N ASN A 28 19.71 28.71 7.76
CA ASN A 28 20.20 27.48 8.34
C ASN A 28 19.10 26.44 8.21
N ILE A 29 19.36 25.42 7.38
CA ILE A 29 18.84 24.09 7.65
C ILE A 29 19.23 23.87 9.11
N SER A 30 18.25 23.64 9.97
CA SER A 30 18.49 23.18 11.32
C SER A 30 19.16 21.79 11.24
N SER A 31 20.45 21.78 10.92
CA SER A 31 21.41 20.79 11.38
C SER A 31 21.61 21.03 12.87
N GLY A 32 20.54 20.85 13.64
CA GLY A 32 20.67 20.69 15.08
C GLY A 32 21.44 19.41 15.33
N GLU A 33 22.51 19.55 16.09
CA GLU A 33 23.27 18.50 16.78
C GLU A 33 22.36 17.33 17.22
N ASP A 34 22.93 16.12 17.22
CA ASP A 34 22.46 14.89 17.87
C ASP A 34 21.20 15.11 18.75
N GLY A 35 19.99 15.01 18.17
CA GLY A 35 18.83 15.62 18.83
C GLY A 35 17.47 15.07 18.41
N GLU A 36 16.57 15.05 19.38
CA GLU A 36 15.20 14.55 19.33
C GLU A 36 14.31 15.27 18.29
N VAL A 37 13.17 14.68 17.96
CA VAL A 37 12.12 15.35 17.17
C VAL A 37 11.55 16.50 18.00
N THR A 38 11.52 17.70 17.43
CA THR A 38 11.01 18.90 18.11
C THR A 38 9.65 19.33 17.57
N TRP A 39 8.88 20.01 18.40
CA TRP A 39 7.62 20.63 17.99
C TRP A 39 7.83 21.64 16.84
N PRO A 40 7.06 21.59 15.74
CA PRO A 40 7.30 22.38 14.54
C PRO A 40 6.65 23.78 14.61
N SER A 41 7.17 24.63 15.50
CA SER A 41 6.65 25.99 15.73
C SER A 41 6.76 26.93 14.52
N ASP A 42 7.54 26.57 13.50
CA ASP A 42 7.67 27.30 12.24
C ASP A 42 6.45 27.12 11.33
N ILE A 43 5.69 26.03 11.49
CA ILE A 43 4.47 25.76 10.72
C ILE A 43 3.21 25.64 11.58
N VAL A 44 3.32 25.65 12.91
CA VAL A 44 2.17 25.67 13.82
C VAL A 44 2.19 26.92 14.69
N SER A 45 1.18 27.77 14.56
CA SER A 45 1.02 28.94 15.42
C SER A 45 0.65 28.58 16.86
N GLU A 46 0.75 29.55 17.78
CA GLU A 46 0.28 29.41 19.17
C GLU A 46 -1.22 29.05 19.28
N THR A 47 -2.01 29.34 18.25
CA THR A 47 -3.45 29.03 18.17
C THR A 47 -3.74 27.73 17.40
N GLY A 48 -2.72 27.01 16.96
CA GLY A 48 -2.85 25.77 16.19
C GLY A 48 -3.18 25.99 14.71
N ALA A 49 -2.95 27.18 14.16
CA ALA A 49 -3.04 27.37 12.70
C ALA A 49 -1.85 26.66 12.03
N ILE A 50 -2.14 25.77 11.07
CA ILE A 50 -1.14 24.98 10.35
C ILE A 50 -0.82 25.66 9.03
N SER A 51 0.47 25.94 8.80
CA SER A 51 1.01 26.51 7.57
C SER A 51 1.64 25.42 6.69
N PHE A 52 1.76 25.69 5.39
CA PHE A 52 2.33 24.74 4.46
C PHE A 52 3.86 24.60 4.63
N PRO A 53 4.40 23.38 4.85
CA PRO A 53 5.83 23.16 5.02
C PRO A 53 6.58 23.23 3.68
N GLN A 54 7.16 24.39 3.36
CA GLN A 54 7.74 24.67 2.02
C GLN A 54 8.89 23.72 1.60
N ASP A 55 9.68 23.23 2.56
CA ASP A 55 10.89 22.43 2.31
C ASP A 55 10.66 20.91 2.36
N PHE A 56 9.41 20.44 2.41
CA PHE A 56 9.08 19.02 2.62
C PHE A 56 9.66 18.07 1.56
N LEU A 57 9.92 18.55 0.34
CA LEU A 57 10.55 17.75 -0.73
C LEU A 57 12.00 17.36 -0.42
N LYS A 58 12.65 18.01 0.56
CA LYS A 58 13.99 17.65 1.04
C LYS A 58 13.93 16.58 2.15
N TRP A 59 12.74 16.25 2.63
CA TRP A 59 12.56 15.30 3.71
C TRP A 59 12.62 13.86 3.20
N GLN A 60 12.71 12.91 4.13
CA GLN A 60 12.74 11.49 3.79
C GLN A 60 11.39 11.05 3.22
N THR A 61 11.40 10.38 2.08
CA THR A 61 10.21 9.71 1.54
C THR A 61 9.96 8.40 2.29
N LEU A 62 8.74 8.22 2.78
CA LEU A 62 8.28 6.97 3.39
C LEU A 62 7.88 5.93 2.33
N GLY A 63 7.26 6.39 1.24
CA GLY A 63 6.85 5.54 0.14
C GLY A 63 5.93 6.25 -0.84
N ALA A 64 5.61 5.55 -1.92
CA ALA A 64 4.67 5.99 -2.93
C ALA A 64 3.65 4.89 -3.24
N TRP A 65 2.40 5.27 -3.46
CA TRP A 65 1.32 4.36 -3.84
C TRP A 65 0.30 5.07 -4.72
N SER A 66 -0.54 4.31 -5.40
CA SER A 66 -1.60 4.85 -6.24
C SER A 66 -2.88 4.08 -6.01
N THR A 67 -4.02 4.77 -6.07
CA THR A 67 -5.30 4.06 -6.24
C THR A 67 -5.41 3.59 -7.69
N ALA A 68 -6.14 2.51 -7.94
CA ALA A 68 -6.37 2.03 -9.29
C ALA A 68 -7.76 2.46 -9.78
N ASP A 69 -7.87 2.83 -11.05
CA ASP A 69 -9.16 2.94 -11.73
C ASP A 69 -9.74 1.56 -12.08
N GLU A 70 -10.94 1.54 -12.67
CA GLU A 70 -11.64 0.31 -13.09
C GLU A 70 -10.85 -0.55 -14.09
N ASN A 71 -9.87 0.03 -14.77
CA ASN A 71 -9.00 -0.62 -15.75
C ASN A 71 -7.64 -0.99 -15.15
N GLY A 72 -7.45 -0.82 -13.84
CA GLY A 72 -6.20 -1.10 -13.14
C GLY A 72 -5.10 -0.07 -13.36
N LYS A 73 -5.39 1.11 -13.94
CA LYS A 73 -4.41 2.18 -14.13
C LYS A 73 -4.30 3.05 -12.89
N ALA A 74 -3.12 3.61 -12.67
CA ALA A 74 -2.90 4.57 -11.60
C ALA A 74 -3.86 5.77 -11.71
N ASN A 75 -4.63 6.01 -10.65
CA ASN A 75 -5.52 7.13 -10.47
C ASN A 75 -4.99 8.00 -9.32
N GLY A 76 -4.07 8.90 -9.68
CA GLY A 76 -3.34 9.75 -8.76
C GLY A 76 -2.15 9.04 -8.10
N MET A 77 -1.02 9.74 -7.99
CA MET A 77 0.20 9.22 -7.35
C MET A 77 0.39 9.86 -5.99
N HIS A 78 0.36 9.05 -4.94
CA HIS A 78 0.47 9.48 -3.56
C HIS A 78 1.92 9.28 -3.12
N GLN A 79 2.62 10.35 -2.77
CA GLN A 79 3.98 10.32 -2.22
C GLN A 79 3.94 10.87 -0.80
N VAL A 80 4.51 10.14 0.14
CA VAL A 80 4.49 10.53 1.56
C VAL A 80 5.90 10.83 2.04
N TYR A 81 6.03 11.98 2.68
CA TYR A 81 7.26 12.51 3.25
C TYR A 81 7.08 12.65 4.76
N ILE A 82 8.16 12.49 5.50
CA ILE A 82 8.17 12.59 6.96
C ILE A 82 9.30 13.51 7.42
N SER A 83 9.00 14.37 8.39
CA SER A 83 9.98 15.31 8.97
C SER A 83 11.28 14.60 9.38
N PRO A 84 12.43 15.27 9.27
CA PRO A 84 13.71 14.71 9.64
C PRO A 84 13.71 14.03 11.01
N ARG A 85 14.50 12.95 11.15
CA ARG A 85 14.72 12.17 12.38
C ARG A 85 13.51 11.37 12.89
N SER A 86 12.30 11.66 12.45
CA SER A 86 11.10 10.97 12.95
C SER A 86 11.03 9.49 12.56
N VAL A 87 11.64 9.08 11.43
CA VAL A 87 11.75 7.65 11.07
C VAL A 87 12.58 6.88 12.09
N ASN A 88 13.78 7.36 12.42
CA ASN A 88 14.66 6.66 13.35
C ASN A 88 14.00 6.56 14.74
N ALA A 89 13.42 7.66 15.21
CA ALA A 89 12.70 7.67 16.48
C ALA A 89 11.47 6.75 16.48
N TYR A 90 10.77 6.63 15.35
CA TYR A 90 9.71 5.63 15.18
C TYR A 90 10.24 4.20 15.22
N LEU A 91 11.34 3.90 14.52
CA LEU A 91 11.93 2.56 14.49
C LEU A 91 12.47 2.13 15.87
N GLU A 92 12.92 3.08 16.68
CA GLU A 92 13.38 2.85 18.06
C GLU A 92 12.21 2.63 19.02
N SER A 93 11.16 3.45 18.96
CA SER A 93 10.08 3.47 19.96
C SER A 93 8.82 2.69 19.55
N GLY A 94 8.60 2.47 18.26
CA GLY A 94 7.34 1.96 17.68
C GLY A 94 6.22 2.99 17.61
N THR A 95 6.47 4.26 17.94
CA THR A 95 5.46 5.33 17.96
C THR A 95 5.99 6.58 17.27
N PHE A 96 5.12 7.37 16.65
CA PHE A 96 5.53 8.67 16.12
C PHE A 96 5.77 9.65 17.28
N PRO A 97 6.97 10.24 17.40
CA PRO A 97 7.23 11.25 18.42
C PRO A 97 6.35 12.48 18.26
N ASP A 98 6.09 13.16 19.36
CA ASP A 98 5.44 14.47 19.38
C ASP A 98 6.17 15.45 18.43
N GLY A 99 5.42 16.20 17.63
CA GLY A 99 5.96 17.11 16.62
C GLY A 99 6.32 16.47 15.27
N THR A 100 6.18 15.15 15.10
CA THR A 100 6.37 14.51 13.79
C THR A 100 5.43 15.12 12.75
N VAL A 101 5.96 15.50 11.58
CA VAL A 101 5.18 16.03 10.47
C VAL A 101 5.19 15.05 9.32
N LEU A 102 4.01 14.73 8.80
CA LEU A 102 3.83 13.96 7.58
C LEU A 102 3.22 14.86 6.50
N VAL A 103 3.76 14.77 5.29
CA VAL A 103 3.19 15.42 4.11
C VAL A 103 2.86 14.34 3.09
N LYS A 104 1.59 14.17 2.78
CA LYS A 104 1.14 13.36 1.64
C LYS A 104 0.83 14.27 0.47
N GLU A 105 1.68 14.22 -0.54
CA GLU A 105 1.42 14.83 -1.84
C GLU A 105 0.64 13.85 -2.72
N VAL A 106 -0.48 14.30 -3.28
CA VAL A 106 -1.21 13.55 -4.31
C VAL A 106 -1.12 14.29 -5.64
N ARG A 107 -0.44 13.67 -6.60
CA ARG A 107 -0.28 14.18 -7.96
C ARG A 107 -1.19 13.50 -8.96
N GLY A 108 -1.34 14.09 -10.15
CA GLY A 108 -1.79 13.34 -11.32
C GLY A 108 -0.90 12.11 -11.58
N ALA A 109 -1.43 11.14 -12.33
CA ALA A 109 -0.67 9.97 -12.73
C ALA A 109 -0.91 9.67 -14.22
N GLU A 110 0.14 9.23 -14.89
CA GLU A 110 0.08 8.68 -16.25
C GLU A 110 0.55 7.23 -16.23
N THR A 111 0.06 6.43 -17.17
CA THR A 111 0.50 5.05 -17.39
C THR A 111 0.90 4.88 -18.83
N ALA A 112 2.14 4.41 -19.06
CA ALA A 112 2.71 4.24 -20.38
C ALA A 112 3.38 2.87 -20.52
N ALA A 113 3.44 2.36 -21.75
CA ALA A 113 4.27 1.20 -22.08
C ALA A 113 5.73 1.65 -22.20
N LEU A 114 6.57 1.28 -21.23
CA LEU A 114 8.00 1.54 -21.24
C LEU A 114 8.77 0.28 -21.65
N SER A 115 10.06 0.41 -21.93
CA SER A 115 10.94 -0.72 -22.26
C SER A 115 11.03 -1.75 -21.14
N THR A 116 10.75 -1.35 -19.90
CA THR A 116 10.70 -2.21 -18.70
C THR A 116 9.31 -2.79 -18.43
N GLY A 117 8.31 -2.51 -19.27
CA GLY A 117 6.92 -2.90 -19.08
C GLY A 117 5.98 -1.70 -18.91
N ALA A 118 4.69 -1.97 -18.74
CA ALA A 118 3.73 -0.93 -18.39
C ALA A 118 4.08 -0.35 -17.03
N ALA A 119 4.23 0.97 -16.96
CA ALA A 119 4.61 1.67 -15.75
C ALA A 119 3.75 2.93 -15.57
N SER A 120 3.52 3.28 -14.31
CA SER A 120 2.83 4.52 -13.94
C SER A 120 3.78 5.47 -13.25
N TYR A 121 3.66 6.76 -13.53
CA TYR A 121 4.48 7.82 -12.92
C TYR A 121 3.64 9.06 -12.61
N ALA A 122 4.10 9.83 -11.63
CA ALA A 122 3.45 11.08 -11.24
C ALA A 122 3.58 12.14 -12.34
N THR A 123 2.55 12.97 -12.47
CA THR A 123 2.55 14.14 -13.37
C THR A 123 2.23 15.42 -12.59
N ASP A 124 1.69 16.42 -13.27
CA ASP A 124 1.36 17.72 -12.71
C ASP A 124 0.00 17.67 -11.97
N LYS A 125 -0.32 18.75 -11.25
CA LYS A 125 -1.37 18.87 -10.22
C LYS A 125 -0.92 18.26 -8.89
N GLY A 126 -1.23 18.95 -7.80
CA GLY A 126 -0.88 18.54 -6.44
C GLY A 126 -1.98 18.95 -5.45
N VAL A 127 -2.24 18.09 -4.49
CA VAL A 127 -2.89 18.44 -3.22
C VAL A 127 -2.02 17.87 -2.12
N TRP A 128 -1.82 18.62 -1.05
CA TRP A 128 -1.01 18.20 0.08
C TRP A 128 -1.86 18.07 1.32
N PHE A 129 -1.81 16.89 1.93
CA PHE A 129 -2.33 16.64 3.25
C PHE A 129 -1.16 16.70 4.23
N VAL A 130 -1.27 17.52 5.25
CA VAL A 130 -0.26 17.67 6.30
C VAL A 130 -0.84 17.13 7.60
N MET A 131 -0.13 16.20 8.22
CA MET A 131 -0.46 15.69 9.56
C MET A 131 0.67 16.01 10.53
N ILE A 132 0.35 16.48 11.73
CA ILE A 132 1.33 16.84 12.76
C ILE A 132 1.02 16.11 14.06
N LYS A 133 1.93 15.30 14.58
CA LYS A 133 1.73 14.54 15.81
C LYS A 133 1.67 15.48 17.01
N ASP A 134 0.60 15.40 17.78
CA ASP A 134 0.39 16.17 19.01
C ASP A 134 -0.02 15.24 20.15
N VAL A 135 0.99 14.65 20.80
CA VAL A 135 0.80 13.77 21.96
C VAL A 135 0.20 14.53 23.14
N ASN A 136 0.48 15.83 23.23
CA ASN A 136 0.06 16.68 24.35
C ASN A 136 -1.32 17.31 24.17
N LYS A 137 -1.99 17.12 23.02
CA LYS A 137 -3.34 17.63 22.73
C LYS A 137 -3.47 19.13 23.00
N ARG A 138 -2.53 19.91 22.46
CA ARG A 138 -2.34 21.35 22.71
C ARG A 138 -3.52 22.22 22.27
N PHE A 139 -4.32 21.78 21.29
CA PHE A 139 -5.37 22.60 20.67
C PHE A 139 -6.76 21.94 20.76
N PRO A 140 -7.31 21.73 21.96
CA PRO A 140 -8.56 20.98 22.14
C PRO A 140 -9.79 21.66 21.50
N ASP A 141 -9.76 22.99 21.32
CA ASP A 141 -10.87 23.77 20.77
C ASP A 141 -10.75 24.02 19.25
N ASN A 142 -9.69 23.53 18.61
CA ASN A 142 -9.44 23.73 17.19
C ASN A 142 -9.92 22.50 16.39
N SER A 143 -10.88 22.68 15.48
CA SER A 143 -11.50 21.60 14.69
C SER A 143 -10.55 20.89 13.73
N LEU A 144 -9.33 21.40 13.55
CA LEU A 144 -8.27 20.73 12.79
C LEU A 144 -7.37 19.85 13.64
N TRP A 145 -7.61 19.76 14.95
CA TRP A 145 -6.80 18.98 15.87
C TRP A 145 -7.65 17.97 16.63
N GLY A 146 -7.15 16.75 16.74
CA GLY A 146 -7.83 15.66 17.42
C GLY A 146 -7.18 14.33 17.15
N ASP A 147 -7.52 13.34 17.97
CA ASP A 147 -6.97 11.98 17.91
C ASP A 147 -5.43 11.93 17.94
N GLY A 148 -4.82 12.93 18.58
CA GLY A 148 -3.37 13.06 18.72
C GLY A 148 -2.67 13.62 17.48
N TRP A 149 -3.41 14.22 16.55
CA TRP A 149 -2.89 14.77 15.30
C TRP A 149 -3.52 16.13 14.96
N GLY A 150 -2.75 17.01 14.33
CA GLY A 150 -3.23 18.15 13.55
C GLY A 150 -3.39 17.76 12.09
N TRP A 151 -4.43 18.27 11.42
CA TRP A 151 -4.85 17.86 10.09
C TRP A 151 -5.04 19.08 9.19
N ALA A 152 -4.34 19.12 8.06
CA ALA A 152 -4.43 20.22 7.13
C ALA A 152 -4.43 19.76 5.67
N LEU A 153 -5.14 20.52 4.82
CA LEU A 153 -5.21 20.31 3.39
C LEU A 153 -4.82 21.60 2.67
N PHE A 154 -3.93 21.50 1.70
CA PHE A 154 -3.47 22.59 0.85
C PHE A 154 -3.63 22.20 -0.62
N GLU A 155 -4.15 23.11 -1.44
CA GLU A 155 -4.39 22.87 -2.86
C GLU A 155 -3.35 23.58 -3.72
N ALA A 156 -2.95 22.99 -4.85
CA ALA A 156 -2.00 23.60 -5.79
C ALA A 156 -2.36 25.02 -6.26
N LYS A 157 -3.66 25.40 -6.25
CA LYS A 157 -4.09 26.74 -6.67
C LYS A 157 -3.59 27.84 -5.72
N ASP A 158 -3.46 27.51 -4.44
CA ASP A 158 -2.99 28.40 -3.39
C ASP A 158 -2.48 27.56 -2.20
N PRO A 159 -1.21 27.12 -2.25
CA PRO A 159 -0.64 26.29 -1.19
C PRO A 159 -0.38 27.08 0.10
N THR A 160 -0.56 28.41 0.11
CA THR A 160 -0.41 29.21 1.34
C THR A 160 -1.64 29.15 2.23
N LYS A 161 -2.76 28.68 1.67
CA LYS A 161 -4.04 28.61 2.35
C LYS A 161 -4.37 27.16 2.68
N GLN A 162 -4.46 26.88 3.98
CA GLN A 162 -5.13 25.68 4.46
C GLN A 162 -6.62 25.82 4.10
N VAL A 163 -7.25 24.75 3.58
CA VAL A 163 -8.69 24.74 3.23
C VAL A 163 -9.59 23.72 3.96
N ALA A 164 -9.05 22.77 4.75
CA ALA A 164 -9.91 21.87 5.53
C ALA A 164 -10.57 22.62 6.70
N THR A 165 -11.76 22.18 7.09
CA THR A 165 -12.59 22.85 8.09
C THR A 165 -12.72 22.06 9.38
N ASP A 166 -12.83 20.73 9.28
CA ASP A 166 -12.96 19.82 10.41
C ASP A 166 -12.36 18.47 10.01
N TYR A 167 -11.36 17.99 10.76
CA TYR A 167 -10.69 16.74 10.42
C TYR A 167 -11.64 15.53 10.44
N LYS A 168 -12.69 15.56 11.26
CA LYS A 168 -13.66 14.48 11.38
C LYS A 168 -14.48 14.33 10.10
N GLN A 169 -14.75 15.44 9.41
CA GLN A 169 -15.50 15.45 8.16
C GLN A 169 -14.57 15.28 6.95
N ASP A 170 -13.47 16.01 6.95
CA ASP A 170 -12.63 16.18 5.77
C ASP A 170 -11.54 15.11 5.64
N CYS A 171 -11.17 14.42 6.73
CA CYS A 171 -10.01 13.52 6.76
C CYS A 171 -10.34 12.12 7.28
N LEU A 172 -11.12 12.02 8.35
CA LEU A 172 -11.21 10.82 9.18
C LEU A 172 -11.76 9.61 8.42
N SER A 173 -12.76 9.77 7.57
CA SER A 173 -13.34 8.65 6.78
C SER A 173 -12.30 7.89 5.95
N CYS A 174 -11.28 8.60 5.45
CA CYS A 174 -10.16 8.02 4.70
C CYS A 174 -9.07 7.42 5.60
N HIS A 175 -9.06 7.71 6.90
CA HIS A 175 -8.03 7.28 7.86
C HIS A 175 -8.53 6.26 8.89
N VAL A 176 -9.85 6.09 9.07
CA VAL A 176 -10.46 5.05 9.91
C VAL A 176 -9.87 3.65 9.70
N PRO A 177 -9.61 3.18 8.45
CA PRO A 177 -8.97 1.87 8.26
C PRO A 177 -7.58 1.74 8.90
N ALA A 178 -6.89 2.87 9.11
CA ALA A 178 -5.57 2.97 9.72
C ALA A 178 -5.61 3.43 11.19
N GLU A 179 -6.77 3.55 11.83
CA GLU A 179 -6.90 4.00 13.23
C GLU A 179 -5.95 3.24 14.16
N ALA A 180 -5.91 1.92 14.01
CA ALA A 180 -5.15 1.04 14.87
C ALA A 180 -3.63 1.09 14.64
N THR A 181 -3.18 1.83 13.62
CA THR A 181 -1.78 2.14 13.32
C THR A 181 -1.50 3.64 13.46
N ASP A 182 -2.15 4.27 14.44
CA ASP A 182 -2.04 5.70 14.74
C ASP A 182 -2.47 6.57 13.57
N TRP A 183 -3.52 6.14 12.87
CA TRP A 183 -4.11 6.77 11.69
C TRP A 183 -3.21 6.80 10.45
N ILE A 184 -2.06 6.11 10.47
CA ILE A 184 -1.11 6.09 9.36
C ILE A 184 -1.07 4.69 8.74
N TYR A 185 -1.20 4.60 7.41
CA TYR A 185 -1.08 3.35 6.63
C TYR A 185 0.37 2.82 6.56
N ILE A 186 0.95 2.52 7.72
CA ILE A 186 2.35 2.09 7.89
C ILE A 186 2.69 0.79 7.16
N GLU A 187 1.70 -0.04 6.85
CA GLU A 187 1.82 -1.22 5.98
C GLU A 187 2.18 -0.86 4.53
N ALA A 188 1.98 0.39 4.10
CA ALA A 188 2.39 0.88 2.79
C ALA A 188 3.82 1.48 2.79
N TYR A 189 4.48 1.55 3.95
CA TYR A 189 5.77 2.24 4.13
C TYR A 189 6.86 1.30 4.65
N PRO A 190 7.58 0.59 3.76
CA PRO A 190 8.66 -0.33 4.14
C PRO A 190 9.77 0.29 4.99
N VAL A 191 9.96 1.60 4.88
CA VAL A 191 10.93 2.36 5.69
C VAL A 191 10.60 2.30 7.19
N LEU A 192 9.33 2.09 7.56
CA LEU A 192 8.88 1.98 8.95
C LEU A 192 8.78 0.53 9.44
N TRP A 193 9.07 -0.45 8.59
CA TRP A 193 8.92 -1.86 8.92
C TRP A 193 10.10 -2.34 9.78
N LYS A 194 9.78 -2.80 10.99
CA LYS A 194 10.77 -3.47 11.84
C LYS A 194 11.16 -4.81 11.21
N ASP A 195 12.46 -5.08 11.13
CA ASP A 195 13.03 -6.28 10.52
C ASP A 195 12.58 -6.51 9.05
N GLY A 196 12.20 -5.44 8.34
CA GLY A 196 11.75 -5.51 6.95
C GLY A 196 10.40 -6.20 6.75
N LYS A 197 9.59 -6.34 7.80
CA LYS A 197 8.24 -6.92 7.72
C LYS A 197 7.17 -5.87 7.98
N PRO A 198 6.09 -5.83 7.18
CA PRO A 198 4.99 -4.91 7.47
C PRO A 198 4.46 -5.17 8.87
N PRO A 199 4.11 -4.11 9.62
CA PRO A 199 3.39 -4.27 10.87
C PRO A 199 2.14 -5.07 10.54
N ILE A 200 1.90 -6.14 11.29
CA ILE A 200 0.70 -6.95 11.14
C ILE A 200 -0.45 -5.99 11.46
N PRO A 201 -1.30 -5.63 10.50
CA PRO A 201 -2.40 -4.74 10.77
C PRO A 201 -3.19 -5.26 11.97
N THR A 202 -3.71 -4.36 12.79
CA THR A 202 -4.39 -4.75 14.03
C THR A 202 -5.63 -5.59 13.72
N TRP A 203 -6.22 -5.43 12.52
CA TRP A 203 -7.22 -6.36 11.97
C TRP A 203 -6.67 -7.77 11.72
N LEU A 204 -5.42 -7.96 11.27
CA LEU A 204 -4.74 -9.25 11.16
C LEU A 204 -4.33 -9.83 12.52
N THR A 205 -4.07 -8.99 13.53
CA THR A 205 -3.74 -9.44 14.91
C THR A 205 -4.99 -9.79 15.71
N GLN A 206 -6.08 -9.03 15.54
CA GLN A 206 -7.42 -9.37 16.02
C GLN A 206 -7.97 -10.57 15.26
N ILE A 207 -7.73 -10.69 13.95
CA ILE A 207 -8.00 -11.92 13.21
C ILE A 207 -7.14 -13.05 13.76
N LYS A 208 -5.85 -12.89 14.04
CA LYS A 208 -5.04 -13.98 14.61
C LYS A 208 -5.47 -14.38 16.03
N ALA A 209 -5.73 -13.42 16.92
CA ALA A 209 -6.19 -13.68 18.28
C ALA A 209 -7.62 -14.22 18.30
N SER A 210 -8.51 -13.67 17.47
CA SER A 210 -9.86 -14.22 17.26
C SER A 210 -9.84 -15.53 16.49
N MET A 211 -8.84 -15.82 15.66
CA MET A 211 -8.63 -17.10 14.98
C MET A 211 -7.98 -18.12 15.91
N ASP A 212 -7.21 -17.72 16.93
CA ASP A 212 -6.66 -18.63 17.94
C ASP A 212 -7.74 -18.95 19.01
N GLU A 213 -8.57 -17.98 19.37
CA GLU A 213 -9.76 -18.16 20.22
C GLU A 213 -10.88 -18.90 19.47
N LYS A 214 -11.15 -18.54 18.20
CA LYS A 214 -12.01 -19.30 17.29
C LYS A 214 -11.39 -20.61 16.83
N ALA A 215 -10.09 -20.84 16.75
CA ALA A 215 -9.58 -22.19 16.45
C ALA A 215 -9.89 -23.18 17.58
N ASN A 216 -10.09 -22.66 18.80
CA ASN A 216 -10.56 -23.44 19.95
C ASN A 216 -12.10 -23.58 20.03
N GLU A 217 -12.88 -22.72 19.34
CA GLU A 217 -14.36 -22.79 19.29
C GLU A 217 -14.93 -23.31 17.95
N GLU A 218 -14.29 -22.99 16.83
CA GLU A 218 -14.51 -23.40 15.42
C GLU A 218 -13.80 -24.71 15.05
N ILE A 219 -13.69 -25.63 16.02
CA ILE A 219 -13.98 -27.05 15.72
C ILE A 219 -15.50 -27.23 15.44
N SER A 220 -16.32 -26.17 15.50
CA SER A 220 -17.78 -26.30 15.42
C SER A 220 -18.62 -25.42 14.45
N ALA A 221 -18.11 -24.55 13.55
CA ALA A 221 -19.02 -23.88 12.58
C ALA A 221 -18.41 -23.40 11.24
N SER A 222 -19.17 -23.66 10.16
CA SER A 222 -18.90 -23.52 8.70
C SER A 222 -18.87 -22.07 8.17
N ALA A 223 -18.03 -21.77 7.18
CA ALA A 223 -18.14 -20.56 6.35
C ALA A 223 -19.46 -20.55 5.56
N GLU A 224 -20.07 -19.38 5.41
CA GLU A 224 -21.30 -19.21 4.61
C GLU A 224 -21.03 -19.42 3.12
N GLU A 225 -21.98 -20.03 2.43
CA GLU A 225 -21.88 -20.35 1.01
C GLU A 225 -22.06 -19.10 0.13
N PRO A 226 -21.14 -18.83 -0.82
CA PRO A 226 -21.28 -17.70 -1.72
C PRO A 226 -22.36 -17.97 -2.78
N VAL A 227 -23.11 -16.93 -3.16
CA VAL A 227 -24.16 -17.01 -4.19
C VAL A 227 -23.65 -17.63 -5.50
N ALA A 228 -22.41 -17.34 -5.88
CA ALA A 228 -21.78 -17.89 -7.07
C ALA A 228 -21.65 -19.43 -7.05
N PHE A 229 -21.59 -20.07 -5.88
CA PHE A 229 -21.48 -21.52 -5.75
C PHE A 229 -22.77 -22.27 -6.10
N ALA A 230 -23.91 -21.58 -6.18
CA ALA A 230 -25.20 -22.18 -6.54
C ALA A 230 -25.13 -22.95 -7.88
N VAL A 231 -24.30 -22.48 -8.82
CA VAL A 231 -24.12 -23.18 -10.11
C VAL A 231 -23.39 -24.52 -9.94
N CYS A 232 -22.41 -24.59 -9.04
CA CYS A 232 -21.67 -25.81 -8.73
C CYS A 232 -22.53 -26.85 -8.02
N LYS A 233 -23.41 -26.40 -7.10
CA LYS A 233 -24.35 -27.26 -6.37
C LYS A 233 -25.31 -28.04 -7.25
N THR A 234 -25.60 -27.53 -8.44
CA THR A 234 -26.47 -28.21 -9.40
C THR A 234 -25.94 -29.61 -9.74
N CYS A 235 -24.61 -29.77 -9.76
CA CYS A 235 -23.96 -31.02 -10.13
C CYS A 235 -23.21 -31.68 -8.97
N HIS A 236 -22.76 -30.91 -7.98
CA HIS A 236 -21.82 -31.36 -6.97
C HIS A 236 -22.39 -31.22 -5.55
N SER A 237 -21.99 -32.14 -4.67
CA SER A 237 -22.19 -32.02 -3.23
C SER A 237 -20.91 -31.60 -2.53
N ILE A 238 -21.06 -30.90 -1.40
CA ILE A 238 -19.99 -30.62 -0.45
C ILE A 238 -19.92 -31.66 0.68
N GLU A 239 -20.81 -32.67 0.69
CA GLU A 239 -20.75 -33.76 1.66
C GLU A 239 -19.74 -34.81 1.18
N THR A 240 -18.85 -35.27 2.06
CA THR A 240 -17.83 -36.28 1.74
C THR A 240 -18.47 -37.55 1.18
N GLY A 241 -18.02 -37.98 0.00
CA GLY A 241 -18.47 -39.22 -0.65
C GLY A 241 -19.86 -39.16 -1.32
N LYS A 242 -20.59 -38.05 -1.21
CA LYS A 242 -21.87 -37.86 -1.88
C LYS A 242 -21.68 -37.40 -3.31
N ASN A 243 -21.63 -38.36 -4.22
CA ASN A 243 -21.49 -38.11 -5.65
C ASN A 243 -22.87 -37.91 -6.31
N GLY A 244 -22.93 -37.10 -7.36
CA GLY A 244 -24.13 -36.85 -8.16
C GLY A 244 -23.79 -36.80 -9.65
N ILE A 245 -24.26 -35.76 -10.34
CA ILE A 245 -23.87 -35.48 -11.73
C ILE A 245 -22.35 -35.26 -11.81
N GLY A 246 -21.77 -34.61 -10.80
CA GLY A 246 -20.34 -34.49 -10.55
C GLY A 246 -19.91 -35.20 -9.25
N PRO A 247 -18.59 -35.38 -9.01
CA PRO A 247 -18.08 -35.94 -7.77
C PRO A 247 -18.29 -34.98 -6.59
N SER A 248 -18.24 -35.50 -5.36
CA SER A 248 -18.16 -34.66 -4.16
C SER A 248 -16.97 -33.69 -4.22
N LEU A 249 -17.22 -32.43 -3.84
CA LEU A 249 -16.21 -31.37 -3.74
C LEU A 249 -15.64 -31.22 -2.33
N ALA A 250 -16.13 -31.98 -1.35
CA ALA A 250 -15.58 -32.00 0.01
C ALA A 250 -14.08 -32.28 -0.03
N GLY A 251 -13.26 -31.44 0.61
CA GLY A 251 -11.80 -31.54 0.61
C GLY A 251 -11.17 -31.56 -0.78
N ILE A 252 -11.72 -30.83 -1.75
CA ILE A 252 -11.16 -30.82 -3.11
C ILE A 252 -9.80 -30.11 -3.19
N VAL A 253 -9.57 -29.06 -2.39
CA VAL A 253 -8.33 -28.29 -2.43
C VAL A 253 -7.16 -29.16 -1.95
N GLY A 254 -6.15 -29.31 -2.81
CA GLY A 254 -5.00 -30.20 -2.59
C GLY A 254 -5.23 -31.66 -2.98
N ARG A 255 -6.44 -32.05 -3.42
CA ARG A 255 -6.73 -33.43 -3.85
C ARG A 255 -6.31 -33.68 -5.30
N ASN A 256 -5.87 -34.90 -5.60
CA ASN A 256 -5.57 -35.32 -6.96
C ASN A 256 -6.84 -35.47 -7.82
N SER A 257 -6.75 -35.11 -9.10
CA SER A 257 -7.81 -35.25 -10.09
C SER A 257 -8.27 -36.71 -10.24
N GLY A 258 -9.58 -36.93 -10.35
CA GLY A 258 -10.10 -38.27 -10.66
C GLY A 258 -10.07 -39.28 -9.51
N THR A 259 -9.91 -38.84 -8.25
CA THR A 259 -9.66 -39.74 -7.11
C THR A 259 -10.83 -39.94 -6.14
N VAL A 260 -11.97 -39.24 -6.31
CA VAL A 260 -13.13 -39.48 -5.42
C VAL A 260 -13.68 -40.88 -5.65
N SER A 261 -13.70 -41.66 -4.57
CA SER A 261 -14.20 -43.04 -4.60
C SER A 261 -15.66 -43.09 -5.04
N GLY A 262 -16.03 -44.10 -5.81
CA GLY A 262 -17.40 -44.33 -6.26
C GLY A 262 -17.91 -43.39 -7.36
N TYR A 263 -17.09 -42.46 -7.88
CA TYR A 263 -17.48 -41.62 -9.02
C TYR A 263 -16.86 -42.09 -10.36
N SER A 264 -17.68 -42.12 -11.41
CA SER A 264 -17.28 -42.55 -12.74
C SER A 264 -16.70 -41.39 -13.58
N TYR A 265 -15.45 -41.04 -13.30
CA TYR A 265 -14.69 -40.03 -14.04
C TYR A 265 -14.52 -40.34 -15.54
N SER A 266 -14.33 -39.28 -16.36
CA SER A 266 -13.89 -39.45 -17.74
C SER A 266 -12.47 -40.02 -17.80
N PRO A 267 -12.10 -40.73 -18.88
CA PRO A 267 -10.72 -41.18 -19.07
C PRO A 267 -9.71 -40.02 -19.00
N ALA A 268 -10.05 -38.87 -19.59
CA ALA A 268 -9.22 -37.67 -19.55
C ALA A 268 -8.93 -37.19 -18.11
N LEU A 269 -9.96 -37.11 -17.25
CA LEU A 269 -9.78 -36.61 -15.88
C LEU A 269 -9.09 -37.64 -14.96
N LYS A 270 -9.21 -38.95 -15.25
CA LYS A 270 -8.46 -40.00 -14.54
C LYS A 270 -6.96 -39.93 -14.85
N SER A 271 -6.61 -39.62 -16.10
CA SER A 271 -5.22 -39.60 -16.56
C SER A 271 -4.53 -38.23 -16.44
N ALA A 272 -5.25 -37.19 -16.01
CA ALA A 272 -4.74 -35.82 -15.98
C ALA A 272 -3.57 -35.62 -14.99
N ASN A 273 -3.53 -36.39 -13.90
CA ASN A 273 -2.52 -36.30 -12.84
C ASN A 273 -2.30 -34.87 -12.31
N ILE A 274 -3.40 -34.13 -12.11
CA ILE A 274 -3.39 -32.75 -11.63
C ILE A 274 -3.73 -32.73 -10.14
N VAL A 275 -3.03 -31.92 -9.36
CA VAL A 275 -3.43 -31.55 -8.00
C VAL A 275 -4.36 -30.34 -8.10
N TRP A 276 -5.51 -30.39 -7.43
CA TRP A 276 -6.44 -29.26 -7.35
C TRP A 276 -5.93 -28.17 -6.41
N THR A 277 -4.91 -27.44 -6.85
CA THR A 277 -4.49 -26.17 -6.24
C THR A 277 -5.53 -25.09 -6.53
N GLU A 278 -5.48 -23.98 -5.80
CA GLU A 278 -6.36 -22.83 -6.04
C GLU A 278 -6.26 -22.32 -7.49
N GLU A 279 -5.04 -22.25 -8.03
CA GLU A 279 -4.77 -21.84 -9.42
C GLU A 279 -5.35 -22.80 -10.46
N ASN A 280 -5.20 -24.11 -10.23
CA ASN A 280 -5.75 -25.12 -11.12
C ASN A 280 -7.27 -25.17 -11.05
N LEU A 281 -7.86 -24.94 -9.87
CA LEU A 281 -9.30 -24.82 -9.69
C LEU A 281 -9.85 -23.56 -10.38
N ASP A 282 -9.19 -22.40 -10.22
CA ASP A 282 -9.57 -21.15 -10.90
C ASP A 282 -9.60 -21.32 -12.41
N SER A 283 -8.53 -21.91 -12.95
CA SER A 283 -8.42 -22.21 -14.39
C SER A 283 -9.49 -23.20 -14.84
N HIS A 284 -9.75 -24.24 -14.06
CA HIS A 284 -10.71 -25.29 -14.43
C HIS A 284 -12.16 -24.80 -14.37
N ILE A 285 -12.54 -24.01 -13.36
CA ILE A 285 -13.90 -23.46 -13.28
C ILE A 285 -14.10 -22.27 -14.22
N THR A 286 -13.03 -21.61 -14.67
CA THR A 286 -13.09 -20.63 -15.77
C THR A 286 -13.46 -21.30 -17.09
N LYS A 287 -12.82 -22.44 -17.40
CA LYS A 287 -13.10 -23.22 -18.61
C LYS A 287 -12.61 -24.66 -18.44
N PRO A 288 -13.49 -25.63 -18.14
CA PRO A 288 -13.03 -26.99 -17.81
C PRO A 288 -12.19 -27.64 -18.92
N SER A 289 -12.56 -27.39 -20.17
CA SER A 289 -11.90 -27.93 -21.37
C SER A 289 -10.50 -27.39 -21.62
N SER A 290 -10.11 -26.24 -21.06
CA SER A 290 -8.74 -25.74 -21.25
C SER A 290 -7.73 -26.40 -20.32
N VAL A 291 -8.17 -26.94 -19.19
CA VAL A 291 -7.30 -27.63 -18.22
C VAL A 291 -7.24 -29.12 -18.52
N VAL A 292 -8.38 -29.75 -18.78
CA VAL A 292 -8.45 -31.18 -19.12
C VAL A 292 -9.39 -31.39 -20.31
N PRO A 293 -8.90 -31.32 -21.56
CA PRO A 293 -9.72 -31.57 -22.74
C PRO A 293 -10.40 -32.94 -22.70
N GLY A 294 -11.71 -33.01 -22.99
CA GLY A 294 -12.46 -34.27 -22.96
C GLY A 294 -12.95 -34.67 -21.56
N ASN A 295 -12.96 -33.74 -20.61
CA ASN A 295 -13.56 -33.97 -19.31
C ASN A 295 -15.10 -33.84 -19.39
N LYS A 296 -15.83 -34.65 -18.61
CA LYS A 296 -17.31 -34.62 -18.64
C LYS A 296 -17.92 -33.28 -18.23
N MET A 297 -17.26 -32.50 -17.36
CA MET A 297 -17.75 -31.20 -16.89
C MET A 297 -17.84 -30.19 -18.03
N GLU A 298 -17.00 -30.28 -19.06
CA GLU A 298 -17.04 -29.37 -20.21
C GLU A 298 -18.38 -29.40 -20.97
N SER A 299 -19.06 -30.56 -20.99
CA SER A 299 -20.32 -30.73 -21.71
C SER A 299 -21.52 -30.14 -20.96
N LEU A 300 -21.46 -30.09 -19.63
CA LEU A 300 -22.53 -29.60 -18.76
C LEU A 300 -22.26 -28.17 -18.26
N PHE A 301 -21.00 -27.73 -18.31
CA PHE A 301 -20.55 -26.42 -17.87
C PHE A 301 -19.57 -25.77 -18.86
N PRO A 302 -19.97 -25.56 -20.14
CA PRO A 302 -19.08 -25.02 -21.17
C PRO A 302 -18.73 -23.54 -20.97
N GLY A 303 -19.61 -22.79 -20.31
CA GLY A 303 -19.47 -21.35 -20.10
C GLY A 303 -18.57 -20.94 -18.92
N GLY A 304 -18.27 -21.88 -18.02
CA GLY A 304 -17.46 -21.59 -16.85
C GLY A 304 -18.05 -20.53 -15.92
N VAL A 305 -17.22 -20.04 -15.01
CA VAL A 305 -17.47 -18.85 -14.18
C VAL A 305 -16.60 -17.71 -14.70
N ALA A 306 -17.21 -16.78 -15.45
CA ALA A 306 -16.47 -15.72 -16.15
C ALA A 306 -15.82 -14.69 -15.20
N LYS A 307 -16.52 -14.31 -14.12
CA LYS A 307 -16.08 -13.25 -13.20
C LYS A 307 -14.98 -13.75 -12.24
N PRO A 308 -13.81 -13.09 -12.18
CA PRO A 308 -12.73 -13.49 -11.27
C PRO A 308 -13.12 -13.44 -9.78
N SER A 309 -13.94 -12.48 -9.37
CA SER A 309 -14.43 -12.36 -7.99
C SER A 309 -15.26 -13.58 -7.56
N ASP A 310 -16.11 -14.07 -8.46
CA ASP A 310 -17.02 -15.18 -8.20
C ASP A 310 -16.24 -16.49 -8.07
N ARG A 311 -15.21 -16.66 -8.92
CA ARG A 311 -14.29 -17.81 -8.83
C ARG A 311 -13.54 -17.84 -7.51
N ARG A 312 -12.99 -16.71 -7.08
CA ARG A 312 -12.29 -16.60 -5.80
C ARG A 312 -13.20 -16.97 -4.63
N ALA A 313 -14.42 -16.43 -4.60
CA ALA A 313 -15.39 -16.75 -3.56
C ALA A 313 -15.73 -18.26 -3.52
N ILE A 314 -15.91 -18.90 -4.67
CA ILE A 314 -16.13 -20.35 -4.77
C ILE A 314 -14.95 -21.15 -4.21
N ILE A 315 -13.72 -20.78 -4.57
CA ILE A 315 -12.51 -21.48 -4.13
C ILE A 315 -12.33 -21.32 -2.61
N ASP A 316 -12.55 -20.12 -2.08
CA ASP A 316 -12.49 -19.85 -0.64
C ASP A 316 -13.52 -20.67 0.13
N TYR A 317 -14.73 -20.78 -0.39
CA TYR A 317 -15.75 -21.64 0.19
C TYR A 317 -15.34 -23.12 0.19
N LEU A 318 -14.81 -23.63 -0.93
CA LEU A 318 -14.37 -25.02 -1.06
C LEU A 318 -13.20 -25.39 -0.13
N LYS A 319 -12.40 -24.42 0.32
CA LYS A 319 -11.37 -24.63 1.35
C LYS A 319 -11.95 -24.99 2.73
N THR A 320 -13.25 -24.74 2.93
CA THR A 320 -13.95 -24.97 4.20
C THR A 320 -14.79 -26.25 4.20
N THR A 321 -14.82 -26.97 3.09
CA THR A 321 -15.65 -28.17 2.85
C THR A 321 -14.87 -29.47 2.86
#